data_AF-A0AAJ7X6M3-F1
#
_entry.id   AF-A0AAJ7X6M3-F1
#
_cell.length_a   1.000
_cell.length_b   1.000
_cell.length_c   1.000
_cell.angle_alpha   90.00
_cell.angle_beta   90.00
_cell.angle_gamma   90.00
#
_symmetry.space_group_name_H-M   'P 1'
#
loop_
_entity.id
_entity.type
_entity.pdbx_description
1 polymer ?
#
loop_
_entity_poly.entity_id
_entity_poly.type
_entity_poly.pdbx_seq_one_letter_code
_entity_poly.pdbx_strand_id
1 'polypeptide(L)'
;MLSDLALALIDGTVYEIVQGLKDIQQLTEKNLYSQRLKLHNEHRVLKQDLLRRQQEALQSCKPHNIALLQSAQQREMEALEKRIKAEQKSMDEHVVLELDQKVEDQQSTLEKSGVPGFYVTQNPQEITLQLQLLSLIMKVQECHTEQEGT
;
A
#
# COMPACT_ATOMS: atom_id res chain seq x y z
N MET A 1 -29.65 -2.56 16.11
CA MET A 1 -28.36 -2.32 15.43
C MET A 1 -27.81 -0.92 15.73
N LEU A 2 -28.35 0.19 15.20
CA LEU A 2 -27.82 1.54 15.50
C LEU A 2 -27.88 1.91 16.99
N SER A 3 -28.93 1.50 17.69
CA SER A 3 -29.05 1.66 19.15
C SER A 3 -27.96 0.89 19.91
N ASP A 4 -27.65 -0.33 19.47
CA ASP A 4 -26.62 -1.17 20.08
C ASP A 4 -25.23 -0.58 19.84
N LEU A 5 -24.99 -0.04 18.63
CA LEU A 5 -23.76 0.68 18.31
C LEU A 5 -23.61 1.92 19.19
N ALA A 6 -24.66 2.74 19.32
CA ALA A 6 -24.62 3.93 20.17
C ALA A 6 -24.30 3.60 21.63
N LEU A 7 -24.84 2.49 22.17
CA LEU A 7 -24.51 2.00 23.50
C LEU A 7 -23.04 1.56 23.62
N ALA A 8 -22.52 0.85 22.62
CA ALA A 8 -21.12 0.41 22.58
C ALA A 8 -20.13 1.57 22.52
N LEU A 9 -20.54 2.75 22.03
CA LEU A 9 -19.70 3.94 21.97
C LEU A 9 -19.58 4.70 23.30
N ILE A 10 -20.41 4.38 24.31
CA ILE A 10 -20.49 5.14 25.57
C ILE A 10 -19.22 4.99 26.42
N ASP A 11 -18.65 3.79 26.49
CA ASP A 11 -17.49 3.51 27.36
C ASP A 11 -16.15 3.95 26.77
N GLY A 12 -16.14 4.36 25.50
CA GLY A 12 -14.95 4.84 24.78
C GLY A 12 -14.00 3.75 24.26
N THR A 13 -14.19 2.48 24.63
CA THR A 13 -13.33 1.36 24.22
C THR A 13 -13.31 1.19 22.70
N VAL A 14 -14.47 1.35 22.06
CA VAL A 14 -14.59 1.28 20.59
C VAL A 14 -13.74 2.35 19.91
N TYR A 15 -13.65 3.55 20.48
CA TYR A 15 -12.81 4.62 19.93
C TYR A 15 -11.32 4.28 20.03
N GLU A 16 -10.87 3.72 21.15
CA GLU A 16 -9.48 3.26 21.32
C GLU A 16 -9.12 2.17 20.31
N ILE A 17 -10.03 1.20 20.10
CA ILE A 17 -9.84 0.12 19.10
C ILE A 17 -9.75 0.72 17.70
N VAL A 18 -10.68 1.58 17.31
CA VAL A 18 -10.69 2.21 15.98
C VAL A 18 -9.44 3.06 15.76
N GLN A 19 -8.99 3.81 16.77
CA GLN A 19 -7.76 4.59 16.68
C GLN A 19 -6.52 3.70 16.53
N GLY A 20 -6.42 2.61 17.30
CA GLY A 20 -5.35 1.64 17.16
C GLY A 20 -5.31 0.98 15.77
N LEU A 21 -6.47 0.62 15.22
CA LEU A 21 -6.58 0.08 13.86
C LEU A 21 -6.16 1.10 12.79
N LYS A 22 -6.51 2.39 12.97
CA LYS A 22 -6.10 3.48 12.09
C LYS A 22 -4.58 3.69 12.11
N ASP A 23 -3.97 3.67 13.29
CA ASP A 23 -2.52 3.82 13.42
C ASP A 23 -1.76 2.66 12.76
N ILE A 24 -2.23 1.42 12.96
CA ILE A 24 -1.69 0.22 12.29
C ILE A 24 -1.83 0.32 10.77
N GLN A 25 -2.99 0.77 10.27
CA GLN A 25 -3.22 1.00 8.85
C GLN A 25 -2.21 2.01 8.28
N GLN A 26 -2.11 3.19 8.90
CA GLN A 26 -1.21 4.25 8.44
C GLN A 26 0.26 3.80 8.43
N LEU A 27 0.68 3.06 9.46
CA LEU A 27 2.04 2.50 9.51
C LEU A 27 2.27 1.50 8.38
N THR A 28 1.30 0.63 8.10
CA THR A 28 1.37 -0.36 7.03
C THR A 28 1.45 0.32 5.66
N GLU A 29 0.57 1.27 5.37
CA GLU A 29 0.56 2.04 4.13
C GLU A 29 1.88 2.80 3.91
N LYS A 30 2.42 3.43 4.97
CA LYS A 30 3.70 4.12 4.92
C LYS A 30 4.86 3.16 4.61
N ASN A 31 4.84 1.96 5.18
CA ASN A 31 5.84 0.95 4.93
C ASN A 31 5.78 0.44 3.49
N LEU A 32 4.58 0.09 2.99
CA LEU A 32 4.37 -0.35 1.60
C LEU A 32 4.80 0.72 0.59
N TYR A 33 4.42 1.97 0.82
CA TYR A 33 4.85 3.10 0.01
C TYR A 33 6.38 3.25 -0.02
N SER A 34 7.02 3.16 1.15
CA SER A 34 8.48 3.28 1.28
C SER A 34 9.20 2.14 0.54
N GLN A 35 8.69 0.92 0.61
CA GLN A 35 9.22 -0.23 -0.13
C GLN A 35 9.11 -0.04 -1.65
N ARG A 36 7.93 0.38 -2.13
CA ARG A 36 7.72 0.66 -3.56
C ARG A 36 8.63 1.79 -4.05
N LEU A 37 8.79 2.86 -3.26
CA LEU A 37 9.69 3.97 -3.60
C LEU A 37 11.15 3.52 -3.67
N LYS A 38 11.59 2.68 -2.73
CA LYS A 38 12.93 2.10 -2.72
C LYS A 38 13.19 1.28 -3.99
N LEU A 39 12.26 0.41 -4.36
CA LEU A 39 12.35 -0.39 -5.59
C LEU A 39 12.50 0.49 -6.84
N HIS A 40 11.68 1.55 -6.94
CA HIS A 40 11.76 2.48 -8.06
C HIS A 40 13.11 3.21 -8.12
N ASN A 41 13.66 3.60 -6.97
CA ASN A 41 14.99 4.22 -6.90
C ASN A 41 16.10 3.25 -7.33
N GLU A 42 16.03 1.98 -6.90
CA GLU A 42 16.96 0.93 -7.32
C GLU A 42 16.92 0.71 -8.83
N HIS A 43 15.73 0.65 -9.43
CA HIS A 43 15.55 0.57 -10.88
C HIS A 43 16.17 1.74 -11.63
N ARG A 44 16.00 2.96 -11.11
CA ARG A 44 16.60 4.17 -11.70
C ARG A 44 18.13 4.09 -11.68
N VAL A 45 18.72 3.69 -10.55
CA VAL A 45 20.18 3.53 -10.42
C VAL A 45 20.68 2.44 -11.36
N LEU A 46 20.02 1.28 -11.43
CA LEU A 46 20.38 0.19 -12.34
C LEU A 46 20.38 0.63 -13.81
N LYS A 47 19.35 1.39 -14.24
CA LYS A 47 19.28 1.90 -15.61
C LYS A 47 20.40 2.89 -15.90
N GLN A 48 20.71 3.78 -14.95
CA GLN A 48 21.80 4.73 -15.09
C GLN A 48 23.18 4.03 -15.18
N ASP A 49 23.42 3.04 -14.33
CA ASP A 49 24.66 2.26 -14.35
C ASP A 49 24.82 1.46 -15.65
N LEU A 50 23.71 0.88 -16.16
CA LEU A 50 23.72 0.20 -17.45
C LEU A 50 24.12 1.16 -18.57
N LEU A 51 23.45 2.32 -18.67
CA LEU A 51 23.75 3.32 -19.69
C LEU A 51 25.20 3.81 -19.63
N ARG A 52 25.73 4.03 -18.42
CA ARG A 52 27.12 4.42 -18.21
C ARG A 52 28.08 3.35 -18.75
N ARG A 53 27.88 2.08 -18.39
CA ARG A 53 28.71 0.97 -18.88
C ARG A 53 28.62 0.83 -20.40
N GLN A 54 27.44 1.01 -20.97
CA GLN A 54 27.24 0.96 -22.42
C GLN A 54 28.01 2.08 -23.13
N GLN A 55 28.03 3.29 -22.56
CA GLN A 55 28.79 4.42 -23.09
C GLN A 55 30.31 4.18 -23.01
N GLU A 56 30.82 3.67 -21.88
CA GLU A 56 32.23 3.30 -21.70
C GLU A 56 32.67 2.21 -22.70
N ALA A 57 31.81 1.22 -22.95
CA ALA A 57 32.07 0.15 -23.92
C ALA A 57 32.12 0.68 -25.36
N LEU A 58 31.28 1.66 -25.72
CA LEU A 58 31.29 2.27 -27.05
C LEU A 58 32.59 3.07 -27.31
N GLN A 59 33.09 3.77 -26.29
CA GLN A 59 34.33 4.56 -26.41
C GLN A 59 35.58 3.70 -26.64
N SER A 60 35.57 2.47 -26.13
CA SER A 60 36.70 1.53 -26.24
C SER A 60 36.56 0.54 -27.42
N CYS A 61 35.44 0.57 -28.15
CA CYS A 61 35.15 -0.38 -29.21
C CYS A 61 35.82 -0.02 -30.55
N LYS A 62 36.27 -1.03 -31.30
CA LYS A 62 36.77 -0.85 -32.67
C LYS A 62 35.61 -0.59 -33.64
N PRO A 63 35.77 0.24 -34.69
CA PRO A 63 34.69 0.62 -35.61
C PRO A 63 33.89 -0.53 -36.22
N HIS A 64 34.55 -1.63 -36.59
CA HIS A 64 33.91 -2.80 -37.21
C HIS A 64 33.04 -3.61 -36.25
N ASN A 65 33.17 -3.42 -34.93
CA ASN A 65 32.39 -4.14 -33.90
C ASN A 65 31.23 -3.31 -33.34
N ILE A 66 31.12 -2.03 -33.70
CA ILE A 66 30.13 -1.10 -33.13
C ILE A 66 28.70 -1.60 -33.33
N ALA A 67 28.35 -2.07 -34.54
CA ALA A 67 26.99 -2.53 -34.84
C ALA A 67 26.60 -3.76 -34.01
N LEU A 68 27.53 -4.72 -33.84
CA LEU A 68 27.30 -5.90 -33.01
C LEU A 68 27.15 -5.53 -31.54
N LEU A 69 28.01 -4.62 -31.05
CA LEU A 69 27.95 -4.11 -29.68
C LEU A 69 26.62 -3.39 -29.41
N GLN A 70 26.17 -2.50 -30.31
CA GLN A 70 24.90 -1.79 -30.16
C GLN A 70 23.71 -2.76 -30.11
N SER A 71 23.69 -3.80 -30.95
CA SER A 71 22.65 -4.84 -30.89
C SER A 71 22.67 -5.62 -29.56
N ALA A 72 23.85 -5.91 -29.01
CA ALA A 72 23.96 -6.51 -27.68
C ALA A 72 23.45 -5.58 -26.58
N GLN A 73 23.84 -4.30 -26.61
CA GLN A 73 23.40 -3.27 -25.65
C GLN A 73 21.88 -3.05 -25.68
N GLN A 74 21.29 -3.04 -26.87
CA GLN A 74 19.84 -2.93 -27.06
C GLN A 74 19.11 -4.12 -26.43
N ARG A 75 19.58 -5.35 -26.67
CA ARG A 75 19.00 -6.56 -26.05
C ARG A 75 19.12 -6.54 -24.52
N GLU A 76 20.25 -6.05 -24.00
CA GLU A 76 20.46 -5.92 -22.56
C GLU A 76 19.51 -4.89 -21.94
N MET A 77 19.30 -3.75 -22.61
CA MET A 77 18.32 -2.74 -22.18
C MET A 77 16.90 -3.30 -22.16
N GLU A 78 16.49 -3.98 -23.23
CA GLU A 78 15.17 -4.62 -23.32
C GLU A 78 14.96 -5.68 -22.23
N ALA A 79 15.99 -6.48 -21.93
CA ALA A 79 15.95 -7.47 -20.86
C ALA A 79 15.79 -6.80 -19.49
N LEU A 80 16.53 -5.71 -19.25
CA LEU A 80 16.41 -4.93 -18.01
C LEU A 80 15.01 -4.31 -17.86
N GLU A 81 14.47 -3.71 -18.93
CA GLU A 81 13.14 -3.10 -18.91
C GLU A 81 12.03 -4.13 -18.67
N LYS A 82 12.15 -5.33 -19.27
CA LYS A 82 11.24 -6.45 -18.98
C LYS A 82 11.31 -6.86 -17.51
N ARG A 83 12.51 -6.96 -16.94
CA ARG A 83 12.70 -7.32 -15.52
C ARG A 83 12.10 -6.26 -14.59
N ILE A 84 12.42 -4.99 -14.83
CA ILE A 84 11.87 -3.85 -14.07
C ILE A 84 10.34 -3.88 -14.08
N LYS A 85 9.73 -4.10 -15.24
CA LYS A 85 8.26 -4.16 -15.36
C LYS A 85 7.67 -5.34 -14.59
N ALA A 86 8.33 -6.49 -14.61
CA ALA A 86 7.88 -7.66 -13.85
C ALA A 86 7.98 -7.44 -12.34
N GLU A 87 9.09 -6.86 -11.87
CA GLU A 87 9.30 -6.52 -10.45
C GLU A 87 8.30 -5.45 -9.96
N GLN A 88 8.02 -4.43 -10.77
CA GLN A 88 7.00 -3.42 -10.47
C GLN A 88 5.61 -4.04 -10.35
N LYS A 89 5.23 -4.90 -11.31
CA LYS A 89 3.95 -5.60 -11.27
C LYS A 89 3.84 -6.48 -10.02
N SER A 90 4.88 -7.23 -9.69
CA SER A 90 4.91 -8.06 -8.48
C SER A 90 4.78 -7.24 -7.20
N MET A 91 5.41 -6.05 -7.14
CA MET A 91 5.26 -5.13 -6.01
C MET A 91 3.83 -4.59 -5.91
N ASP A 92 3.22 -4.19 -7.02
CA ASP A 92 1.85 -3.68 -7.02
C ASP A 92 0.84 -4.76 -6.61
N GLU A 93 1.01 -6.01 -7.08
CA GLU A 93 0.21 -7.16 -6.63
C GLU A 93 0.37 -7.41 -5.12
N HIS A 94 1.61 -7.36 -4.61
CA HIS A 94 1.88 -7.49 -3.18
C HIS A 94 1.20 -6.39 -2.35
N VAL A 95 1.26 -5.13 -2.80
CA VAL A 95 0.60 -4.00 -2.12
C VAL A 95 -0.91 -4.22 -2.03
N VAL A 96 -1.56 -4.64 -3.12
CA VAL A 96 -3.00 -4.91 -3.10
C VAL A 96 -3.35 -6.02 -2.12
N LEU A 97 -2.61 -7.14 -2.16
CA LEU A 97 -2.85 -8.27 -1.26
C LEU A 97 -2.68 -7.90 0.22
N GLU A 98 -1.66 -7.11 0.55
CA GLU A 98 -1.44 -6.65 1.93
C GLU A 98 -2.57 -5.72 2.40
N LEU A 99 -3.06 -4.83 1.52
CA LEU A 99 -4.19 -3.95 1.85
C LEU A 99 -5.50 -4.74 2.02
N ASP A 100 -5.76 -5.72 1.16
CA ASP A 100 -6.94 -6.59 1.28
C ASP A 100 -6.89 -7.39 2.60
N GLN A 101 -5.72 -7.94 2.95
CA GLN A 101 -5.53 -8.61 4.24
C GLN A 101 -5.76 -7.67 5.42
N LYS A 102 -5.36 -6.39 5.32
CA LYS A 102 -5.63 -5.41 6.38
C LYS A 102 -7.11 -5.13 6.56
N VAL A 103 -7.90 -5.11 5.49
CA VAL A 103 -9.36 -4.99 5.59
C VAL A 103 -9.95 -6.18 6.37
N GLU A 104 -9.53 -7.40 6.04
CA GLU A 104 -9.97 -8.61 6.74
C GLU A 104 -9.57 -8.59 8.23
N ASP A 105 -8.32 -8.22 8.54
CA ASP A 105 -7.81 -8.11 9.91
C ASP A 105 -8.62 -7.10 10.74
N GLN A 106 -8.92 -5.93 10.14
CA GLN A 106 -9.72 -4.88 10.78
C GLN A 106 -11.16 -5.36 11.04
N GLN A 107 -11.81 -5.97 10.04
CA GLN A 107 -13.15 -6.55 10.20
C GLN A 107 -13.19 -7.60 11.30
N SER A 108 -12.25 -8.55 11.28
CA SER A 108 -12.13 -9.61 12.30
C SER A 108 -11.90 -9.02 13.70
N THR A 109 -11.09 -7.96 13.82
CA THR A 109 -10.83 -7.31 15.11
C THR A 109 -12.09 -6.65 15.65
N LEU A 110 -12.79 -5.86 14.83
CA LEU A 110 -14.03 -5.19 15.22
C LEU A 110 -15.15 -6.20 15.56
N GLU A 111 -15.26 -7.29 14.81
CA GLU A 111 -16.21 -8.38 15.08
C GLU A 111 -15.91 -9.06 16.42
N LYS A 112 -14.65 -9.44 16.66
CA LYS A 112 -14.23 -10.11 17.91
C LYS A 112 -14.36 -9.20 19.14
N SER A 113 -14.20 -7.90 18.95
CA SER A 113 -14.47 -6.88 19.98
C SER A 113 -15.96 -6.62 20.19
N GLY A 114 -16.84 -7.27 19.43
CA GLY A 114 -18.29 -7.16 19.57
C GLY A 114 -18.87 -5.86 19.05
N VAL A 115 -18.15 -5.13 18.19
CA VAL A 115 -18.60 -3.84 17.65
C VAL A 115 -19.79 -4.06 16.71
N PRO A 116 -20.99 -3.55 17.02
CA PRO A 116 -22.19 -3.84 16.22
C PRO A 116 -22.08 -3.34 14.78
N GLY A 117 -22.43 -4.20 13.82
CA GLY A 117 -22.42 -3.87 12.38
C GLY A 117 -21.13 -4.26 11.66
N PHE A 118 -20.12 -4.78 12.35
CA PHE A 118 -18.89 -5.30 11.77
C PHE A 118 -18.83 -6.82 11.84
N TYR A 119 -18.43 -7.43 10.73
CA TYR A 119 -18.22 -8.85 10.53
C TYR A 119 -17.34 -9.05 9.30
N VAL A 120 -16.62 -10.16 9.21
CA VAL A 120 -15.80 -10.44 8.02
C VAL A 120 -16.68 -10.64 6.78
N THR A 121 -16.43 -9.86 5.72
CA THR A 121 -17.18 -9.96 4.45
C THR A 121 -16.38 -9.46 3.26
N GLN A 122 -16.57 -10.12 2.12
CA GLN A 122 -16.03 -9.73 0.81
C GLN A 122 -17.10 -9.07 -0.09
N ASN A 123 -18.34 -8.91 0.38
CA ASN A 123 -19.40 -8.27 -0.39
C ASN A 123 -19.13 -6.75 -0.48
N PRO A 124 -18.94 -6.17 -1.69
CA PRO A 124 -18.61 -4.75 -1.83
C PRO A 124 -19.62 -3.80 -1.21
N GLN A 125 -20.90 -4.17 -1.20
CA GLN A 125 -21.97 -3.35 -0.61
C GLN A 125 -21.88 -3.33 0.91
N GLU A 126 -21.57 -4.48 1.53
CA GLU A 126 -21.41 -4.60 2.98
C GLU A 126 -20.12 -3.93 3.46
N ILE A 127 -19.02 -4.06 2.70
CA ILE A 127 -17.77 -3.33 2.95
C ILE A 127 -18.03 -1.83 2.92
N THR A 128 -18.77 -1.34 1.92
CA THR A 128 -19.14 0.08 1.83
C THR A 128 -19.95 0.53 3.04
N LEU A 129 -20.90 -0.28 3.50
CA LEU A 129 -21.67 0.00 4.70
C LEU A 129 -20.79 0.06 5.96
N GLN A 130 -19.89 -0.91 6.15
CA GLN A 130 -18.96 -0.94 7.28
C GLN A 130 -18.01 0.26 7.28
N LEU A 131 -17.55 0.71 6.10
CA LEU A 131 -16.76 1.94 5.96
C LEU A 131 -17.55 3.21 6.33
N GLN A 132 -18.83 3.26 5.96
CA GLN A 132 -19.72 4.37 6.36
C GLN A 132 -19.96 4.38 7.88
N LEU A 133 -20.14 3.22 8.51
CA LEU A 133 -20.24 3.09 9.96
C LEU A 133 -18.94 3.53 10.65
N LEU A 134 -17.78 3.11 10.16
CA LEU A 134 -16.48 3.52 10.71
C LEU A 134 -16.30 5.05 10.60
N SER A 135 -16.66 5.63 9.45
CA SER A 135 -16.63 7.08 9.25
C SER A 135 -17.56 7.83 10.21
N LEU A 136 -18.72 7.25 10.52
CA LEU A 136 -19.64 7.82 11.50
C LEU A 136 -19.03 7.78 12.91
N ILE A 137 -18.50 6.62 13.34
CA ILE A 137 -17.86 6.45 14.66
C ILE A 137 -16.75 7.49 14.84
N MET A 138 -15.87 7.64 13.85
CA MET A 138 -14.78 8.61 13.91
C MET A 138 -15.28 10.06 14.01
N LYS A 139 -16.32 10.45 13.26
CA LYS A 139 -16.90 11.79 13.36
C LYS A 139 -17.55 12.07 14.71
N VAL A 140 -18.23 11.08 15.28
CA VAL A 140 -18.83 11.21 16.61
C VAL A 140 -17.72 11.42 17.65
N GLN A 141 -16.61 10.69 17.55
CA GLN A 141 -15.42 10.90 18.40
C GLN A 141 -14.87 12.32 18.29
N GLU A 142 -14.68 12.83 17.06
CA GLU A 142 -14.19 14.19 16.81
C GLU A 142 -15.12 15.23 17.46
N CYS A 143 -16.44 15.10 17.29
CA CYS A 143 -17.42 15.97 17.95
C CYS A 143 -17.35 15.91 19.48
N HIS A 144 -17.07 14.75 20.08
CA HIS A 144 -16.87 14.64 21.53
C HIS A 144 -15.60 15.36 21.98
N THR A 145 -14.49 15.21 21.26
CA THR A 145 -13.22 15.86 21.62
C THR A 145 -13.25 17.39 21.50
N GLU A 146 -14.05 17.94 20.58
CA GLU A 146 -14.24 19.40 20.44
C GLU A 146 -15.02 20.02 21.61
N GLN A 147 -15.86 19.24 22.29
CA GLN A 147 -16.67 19.71 23.43
C GLN A 147 -15.92 19.69 24.77
N GLU A 148 -14.91 18.82 24.92
CA GLU A 148 -14.07 18.74 26.13
C GLU A 148 -12.87 19.71 26.10
N GLY A 149 -12.58 20.31 24.93
CA GLY A 149 -11.50 21.28 24.71
C GLY A 149 -11.85 22.75 24.96
N THR A 150 -13.04 23.06 25.46
CA THR A 150 -13.51 24.40 25.87
C THR A 150 -13.89 24.45 27.34
#